data_AF-A0AA86RL12-F1
#
_entry.id   AF-A0AA86RL12-F1
#
_cell.length_a   1.000
_cell.length_b   1.000
_cell.length_c   1.000
_cell.angle_alpha   90.00
_cell.angle_beta   90.00
_cell.angle_gamma   90.00
#
_symmetry.space_group_name_H-M   'P 1'
#
loop_
_entity.id
_entity.type
_entity.pdbx_description
1 polymer ?
#
loop_
_entity_poly.entity_id
_entity_poly.type
_entity_poly.pdbx_seq_one_letter_code
_entity_poly.pdbx_strand_id
1 'polypeptide(L)'
;MKAKYESKFIKMNPYGFGPYLYIDKDPQVRSLNFVAELGVTDLCMNSCPHARKIPRTLKQLQHYNSDLKTLKFAEGAVNLEVLYAHNGNMIGNANGLRALRNLKFLELRYNKMVDQSPVEYLTAKGCLETCFIGEQTQPSQQEIDEARLW
;
A
#
# COMPACT_ATOMS: atom_id res chain seq x y z
N MET A 1 -9.06 -22.53 7.66
CA MET A 1 -8.76 -21.40 6.75
C MET A 1 -7.41 -20.74 7.06
N LYS A 2 -7.15 -20.33 8.31
CA LYS A 2 -5.87 -19.74 8.76
C LYS A 2 -4.60 -20.50 8.32
N ALA A 3 -4.49 -21.79 8.63
CA ALA A 3 -3.34 -22.63 8.25
C ALA A 3 -3.13 -22.81 6.71
N LYS A 4 -4.19 -22.63 5.91
CA LYS A 4 -4.13 -22.70 4.43
C LYS A 4 -3.60 -21.39 3.82
N TYR A 5 -3.76 -20.27 4.53
CA TYR A 5 -3.25 -18.97 4.08
C TYR A 5 -1.83 -18.69 4.60
N GLU A 6 -1.54 -19.06 5.85
CA GLU A 6 -0.21 -18.87 6.46
C GLU A 6 0.90 -19.62 5.70
N SER A 7 0.65 -20.85 5.26
CA SER A 7 1.64 -21.66 4.54
C SER A 7 1.80 -21.30 3.05
N LYS A 8 0.85 -20.55 2.47
CA LYS A 8 0.78 -20.32 1.01
C LYS A 8 1.00 -18.87 0.59
N PHE A 9 0.83 -17.91 1.50
CA PHE A 9 0.85 -16.48 1.17
C PHE A 9 1.76 -15.64 2.06
N ILE A 10 2.39 -16.21 3.09
CA ILE A 10 3.44 -15.53 3.82
C ILE A 10 4.70 -15.55 2.96
N LYS A 11 5.10 -14.38 2.45
CA LYS A 11 6.35 -14.16 1.75
C LYS A 11 7.30 -13.37 2.65
N MET A 12 8.60 -13.62 2.54
CA MET A 12 9.58 -12.78 3.23
C MET A 12 9.72 -11.45 2.51
N ASN A 13 9.75 -10.34 3.25
CA ASN A 13 10.03 -9.03 2.68
C ASN A 13 11.47 -8.97 2.15
N PRO A 14 11.68 -8.78 0.83
CA PRO A 14 13.03 -8.65 0.28
C PRO A 14 13.76 -7.41 0.80
N TYR A 15 13.04 -6.44 1.38
CA TYR A 15 13.57 -5.22 1.99
C TYR A 15 13.77 -5.30 3.51
N GLY A 16 13.63 -6.49 4.12
CA GLY A 16 14.05 -6.72 5.52
C GLY A 16 13.02 -6.40 6.61
N PHE A 17 11.79 -6.01 6.28
CA PHE A 17 10.75 -5.68 7.27
C PHE A 17 9.93 -6.89 7.77
N GLY A 18 10.48 -8.11 7.70
CA GLY A 18 9.81 -9.34 8.18
C GLY A 18 8.85 -9.99 7.17
N PRO A 19 8.12 -11.04 7.57
CA PRO A 19 7.16 -11.71 6.69
C PRO A 19 5.92 -10.83 6.42
N TYR A 20 5.46 -10.78 5.16
CA TYR A 20 4.21 -10.12 4.78
C TYR A 20 3.24 -11.12 4.15
N LEU A 21 1.94 -10.86 4.27
CA LEU A 21 0.90 -11.60 3.55
C LEU A 21 0.77 -11.03 2.13
N TYR A 22 0.98 -11.86 1.11
CA TYR A 22 0.79 -11.48 -0.29
C TYR A 22 -0.61 -11.86 -0.78
N ILE A 23 -1.43 -10.89 -1.21
CA ILE A 23 -2.75 -11.11 -1.80
C ILE A 23 -2.73 -10.62 -3.25
N ASP A 24 -2.80 -11.54 -4.21
CA ASP A 24 -2.82 -11.22 -5.63
C ASP A 24 -3.99 -11.88 -6.33
N LYS A 25 -4.86 -11.04 -6.92
CA LYS A 25 -5.98 -11.44 -7.79
C LYS A 25 -6.86 -12.55 -7.23
N ASP A 26 -6.86 -12.79 -5.91
CA ASP A 26 -7.69 -13.82 -5.30
C ASP A 26 -9.14 -13.31 -5.27
N PRO A 27 -10.04 -13.82 -6.13
CA PRO A 27 -11.43 -13.39 -6.16
C PRO A 27 -12.18 -13.78 -4.88
N GLN A 28 -11.60 -14.65 -4.03
CA GLN A 28 -12.15 -15.03 -2.74
C GLN A 28 -11.85 -14.00 -1.65
N VAL A 29 -10.88 -13.12 -1.83
CA VAL A 29 -10.63 -11.96 -0.96
C VAL A 29 -11.69 -10.89 -1.23
N ARG A 30 -12.89 -11.15 -0.72
CA ARG A 30 -14.06 -10.26 -0.83
C ARG A 30 -13.98 -9.06 0.12
N SER A 31 -13.16 -9.15 1.16
CA SER A 31 -12.94 -8.10 2.17
C SER A 31 -11.59 -8.32 2.85
N LEU A 32 -10.92 -7.26 3.30
CA LEU A 32 -9.69 -7.35 4.10
C LEU A 32 -9.95 -7.62 5.59
N ASN A 33 -11.20 -7.83 6.01
CA ASN A 33 -11.54 -8.12 7.41
C ASN A 33 -10.84 -9.39 7.93
N PHE A 34 -10.64 -10.41 7.09
CA PHE A 34 -9.93 -11.61 7.51
C PHE A 34 -8.44 -11.34 7.80
N VAL A 35 -7.84 -10.31 7.19
CA VAL A 35 -6.45 -9.92 7.50
C VAL A 35 -6.34 -9.49 8.97
N ALA A 36 -7.36 -8.82 9.50
CA ALA A 36 -7.45 -8.50 10.93
C ALA A 36 -7.61 -9.76 11.80
N GLU A 37 -8.46 -10.71 11.39
CA GLU A 37 -8.67 -11.98 12.10
C GLU A 37 -7.40 -12.86 12.14
N LEU A 38 -6.54 -12.74 11.12
CA LEU A 38 -5.26 -13.43 11.07
C LEU A 38 -4.18 -12.74 11.94
N GLY A 39 -4.44 -11.51 12.43
CA GLY A 39 -3.45 -10.74 13.18
C GLY A 39 -2.28 -10.25 12.33
N VAL A 40 -2.46 -10.19 11.01
CA VAL A 40 -1.41 -9.74 10.08
C VAL A 40 -1.28 -8.23 10.14
N THR A 41 -0.05 -7.76 10.31
CA THR A 41 0.33 -6.34 10.34
C THR A 41 0.93 -5.85 9.02
N ASP A 42 1.35 -6.76 8.16
CA ASP A 42 2.16 -6.49 6.97
C ASP A 42 1.51 -7.16 5.76
N LEU A 43 1.06 -6.34 4.80
CA LEU A 43 0.29 -6.81 3.65
C LEU A 43 0.90 -6.27 2.35
N CYS A 44 1.02 -7.15 1.36
CA CYS A 44 1.37 -6.80 -0.01
C CYS A 44 0.26 -7.22 -0.96
N MET A 45 -0.11 -6.37 -1.91
CA MET A 45 -1.19 -6.65 -2.85
C MET A 45 -0.99 -6.04 -4.23
N ASN A 46 -1.40 -6.80 -5.26
CA ASN A 46 -1.27 -6.43 -6.67
C ASN A 46 -2.62 -6.26 -7.41
N SER A 47 -3.73 -6.49 -6.72
CA SER A 47 -5.09 -6.16 -7.18
C SER A 47 -6.09 -6.34 -6.04
N CYS A 48 -6.91 -5.32 -5.75
CA CYS A 48 -8.09 -5.50 -4.91
C CYS A 48 -9.23 -4.56 -5.33
N PRO A 49 -10.21 -5.04 -6.10
CA PRO A 49 -11.26 -4.17 -6.65
C PRO A 49 -12.30 -3.69 -5.63
N HIS A 50 -12.27 -4.18 -4.37
CA HIS A 50 -13.37 -3.97 -3.41
C HIS A 50 -12.96 -3.52 -2.00
N ALA A 51 -11.66 -3.37 -1.71
CA ALA A 51 -11.19 -2.93 -0.39
C ALA A 51 -11.49 -1.44 -0.15
N ARG A 52 -12.72 -1.11 0.23
CA ARG A 52 -13.09 0.26 0.61
C ARG A 52 -12.46 0.70 1.94
N LYS A 53 -11.93 -0.24 2.75
CA LYS A 53 -11.27 0.02 4.03
C LYS A 53 -10.17 -1.03 4.28
N ILE A 54 -9.00 -0.57 4.70
CA ILE A 54 -7.93 -1.41 5.26
C ILE A 54 -8.21 -1.65 6.76
N PRO A 55 -7.94 -2.84 7.31
CA PRO A 55 -8.09 -3.09 8.74
C PRO A 55 -7.13 -2.26 9.60
N ARG A 56 -7.59 -1.87 10.80
CA ARG A 56 -6.78 -1.09 11.76
C ARG A 56 -5.59 -1.86 12.35
N THR A 57 -5.52 -3.16 12.16
CA THR A 57 -4.37 -3.98 12.57
C THR A 57 -3.16 -3.76 11.68
N LEU A 58 -3.35 -3.23 10.47
CA LEU A 58 -2.28 -3.10 9.49
C LEU A 58 -1.35 -1.94 9.83
N LYS A 59 -0.05 -2.24 9.87
CA LYS A 59 1.06 -1.29 10.06
C LYS A 59 1.78 -1.01 8.74
N GLN A 60 1.90 -2.02 7.87
CA GLN A 60 2.59 -1.88 6.60
C GLN A 60 1.71 -2.34 5.44
N LEU A 61 1.62 -1.50 4.41
CA LEU A 61 0.91 -1.81 3.17
C LEU A 61 1.83 -1.58 1.99
N GLN A 62 1.98 -2.61 1.18
CA GLN A 62 2.59 -2.57 -0.14
C GLN A 62 1.52 -2.81 -1.20
N HIS A 63 1.43 -1.93 -2.19
CA HIS A 63 0.40 -2.00 -3.23
C HIS A 63 0.96 -1.65 -4.60
N TYR A 64 1.06 -2.62 -5.50
CA TYR A 64 1.68 -2.43 -6.82
C TYR A 64 0.70 -2.77 -7.96
N ASN A 65 0.98 -2.30 -9.18
CA ASN A 65 0.45 -2.88 -10.42
C ASN A 65 -1.08 -3.09 -10.49
N SER A 66 -1.88 -2.14 -10.00
CA SER A 66 -3.33 -2.32 -9.84
C SER A 66 -4.20 -1.23 -10.48
N ASP A 67 -3.64 -0.34 -11.29
CA ASP A 67 -4.34 0.86 -11.81
C ASP A 67 -5.01 1.69 -10.70
N LEU A 68 -4.47 1.64 -9.48
CA LEU A 68 -5.04 2.31 -8.32
C LEU A 68 -5.07 3.82 -8.56
N LYS A 69 -6.25 4.43 -8.60
CA LYS A 69 -6.41 5.87 -8.91
C LYS A 69 -6.51 6.77 -7.69
N THR A 70 -6.89 6.20 -6.55
CA THR A 70 -7.17 6.96 -5.32
C THR A 70 -6.73 6.20 -4.08
N LEU A 71 -6.38 6.93 -3.02
CA LEU A 71 -6.06 6.36 -1.70
C LEU A 71 -7.26 6.34 -0.74
N LYS A 72 -8.51 6.29 -1.23
CA LYS A 72 -9.70 6.35 -0.36
C LYS A 72 -9.74 5.26 0.72
N PHE A 73 -9.16 4.09 0.45
CA PHE A 73 -9.06 3.00 1.43
C PHE A 73 -8.28 3.38 2.70
N ALA A 74 -7.43 4.42 2.63
CA ALA A 74 -6.58 4.90 3.71
C ALA A 74 -7.37 5.65 4.80
N GLU A 75 -8.61 6.08 4.53
CA GLU A 75 -9.45 6.81 5.48
C GLU A 75 -9.73 6.04 6.79
N GLY A 76 -9.59 4.71 6.77
CA GLY A 76 -9.74 3.84 7.95
C GLY A 76 -8.43 3.31 8.55
N ALA A 77 -7.29 3.54 7.90
CA ALA A 77 -6.00 2.91 8.21
C ALA A 77 -5.16 3.73 9.21
N VAL A 78 -5.77 4.14 10.32
CA VAL A 78 -5.17 5.11 11.27
C VAL A 78 -3.87 4.62 11.94
N ASN A 79 -3.61 3.31 11.94
CA ASN A 79 -2.41 2.71 12.52
C ASN A 79 -1.33 2.38 11.47
N LEU A 80 -1.54 2.75 10.20
CA LEU A 80 -0.57 2.50 9.15
C LEU A 80 0.67 3.37 9.37
N GLU A 81 1.83 2.71 9.45
CA GLU A 81 3.14 3.31 9.66
C GLU A 81 3.93 3.39 8.35
N VAL A 82 3.70 2.44 7.42
CA VAL A 82 4.43 2.33 6.15
C VAL A 82 3.46 2.12 4.98
N LEU A 83 3.59 2.97 3.96
CA LEU A 83 2.85 2.84 2.71
C LEU A 83 3.79 2.88 1.50
N TYR A 84 3.88 1.76 0.78
CA TYR A 84 4.46 1.68 -0.55
C TYR A 84 3.33 1.53 -1.57
N ALA A 85 3.12 2.54 -2.41
CA ALA A 85 2.16 2.45 -3.52
C ALA A 85 2.70 3.06 -4.82
N HIS A 86 3.94 2.73 -5.15
CA HIS A 86 4.61 3.09 -6.39
C HIS A 86 4.34 2.06 -7.50
N ASN A 87 4.87 2.31 -8.71
CA ASN A 87 4.94 1.41 -9.88
C ASN A 87 3.62 0.75 -10.31
N GLY A 88 3.11 1.12 -11.49
CA GLY A 88 1.92 0.51 -12.08
C GLY A 88 0.61 0.88 -11.36
N ASN A 89 0.64 1.94 -10.55
CA ASN A 89 -0.53 2.63 -10.04
C ASN A 89 -0.73 3.95 -10.79
N MET A 90 -1.94 4.50 -10.73
CA MET A 90 -2.29 5.77 -11.39
C MET A 90 -2.88 6.75 -10.39
N ILE A 91 -2.31 6.83 -9.18
CA ILE A 91 -2.87 7.64 -8.09
C ILE A 91 -2.80 9.10 -8.49
N GLY A 92 -3.95 9.70 -8.77
CA GLY A 92 -4.09 11.13 -9.02
C GLY A 92 -4.68 11.88 -7.83
N ASN A 93 -5.42 11.16 -6.97
CA ASN A 93 -6.05 11.73 -5.78
C ASN A 93 -5.55 11.01 -4.52
N ALA A 94 -4.72 11.72 -3.75
CA ALA A 94 -4.11 11.23 -2.52
C ALA A 94 -4.77 11.78 -1.24
N ASN A 95 -6.00 12.33 -1.30
CA ASN A 95 -6.65 12.93 -0.13
C ASN A 95 -6.80 11.98 1.07
N GLY A 96 -6.89 10.66 0.82
CA GLY A 96 -6.91 9.65 1.88
C GLY A 96 -5.69 9.66 2.80
N LEU A 97 -4.53 10.18 2.34
CA LEU A 97 -3.33 10.35 3.17
C LEU A 97 -3.60 11.18 4.42
N ARG A 98 -4.52 12.15 4.35
CA ARG A 98 -4.83 13.03 5.48
C ARG A 98 -5.36 12.29 6.71
N ALA A 99 -5.80 11.03 6.58
CA ALA A 99 -6.23 10.19 7.70
C ALA A 99 -5.09 9.43 8.40
N LEU A 100 -3.92 9.31 7.76
CA LEU A 100 -2.81 8.46 8.21
C LEU A 100 -1.89 9.20 9.21
N ARG A 101 -2.40 9.40 10.42
CA ARG A 101 -1.72 10.17 11.49
C ARG A 101 -0.41 9.54 12.00
N ASN A 102 -0.28 8.21 11.85
CA ASN A 102 0.89 7.45 12.31
C ASN A 102 1.87 7.10 11.18
N LEU A 103 1.65 7.62 9.96
CA LEU A 103 2.46 7.26 8.81
C LEU A 103 3.85 7.86 8.90
N LYS A 104 4.87 7.00 8.93
CA LYS A 104 6.29 7.32 9.07
C LYS A 104 7.00 7.30 7.72
N PHE A 105 6.63 6.36 6.85
CA PHE A 105 7.23 6.13 5.55
C PHE A 105 6.18 6.19 4.45
N LEU A 106 6.43 7.00 3.41
CA LEU A 106 5.58 7.12 2.24
C LEU A 106 6.37 7.05 0.93
N GLU A 107 5.95 6.16 0.04
CA GLU A 107 6.49 6.04 -1.32
C GLU A 107 5.36 6.01 -2.34
N LEU A 108 5.24 7.09 -3.13
CA LEU A 108 4.26 7.27 -4.20
C LEU A 108 4.89 7.76 -5.51
N ARG A 109 6.19 7.54 -5.73
CA ARG A 109 6.79 7.71 -7.06
C ARG A 109 6.05 6.85 -8.08
N TYR A 110 6.18 7.22 -9.35
CA TYR A 110 5.59 6.52 -10.48
C TYR A 110 4.05 6.47 -10.42
N ASN A 111 3.42 7.56 -9.96
CA ASN A 111 1.97 7.76 -9.96
C ASN A 111 1.55 8.89 -10.91
N LYS A 112 0.43 9.56 -10.67
CA LYS A 112 -0.09 10.69 -11.48
C LYS A 112 -0.58 11.83 -10.58
N MET A 113 0.04 12.01 -9.41
CA MET A 113 -0.38 13.03 -8.45
C MET A 113 0.00 14.41 -8.96
N VAL A 114 -1.00 15.26 -9.13
CA VAL A 114 -0.81 16.69 -9.45
C VAL A 114 -0.91 17.53 -8.18
N ASP A 115 -1.89 17.23 -7.32
CA ASP A 115 -2.05 17.87 -6.02
C ASP A 115 -1.23 17.15 -4.94
N GLN A 116 -0.21 17.83 -4.44
CA GLN A 116 0.67 17.33 -3.37
C GLN A 116 0.25 17.82 -1.97
N SER A 117 -0.80 18.64 -1.87
CA SER A 117 -1.30 19.15 -0.59
C SER A 117 -1.61 18.07 0.47
N PRO A 118 -2.03 16.83 0.12
CA PRO A 118 -2.20 15.78 1.13
C PRO A 118 -0.88 15.33 1.77
N VAL A 119 0.22 15.36 1.01
CA VAL A 119 1.56 15.01 1.50
C VAL A 119 2.11 16.15 2.35
N GLU A 120 2.02 17.38 1.85
CA GLU A 120 2.42 18.58 2.60
C GLU A 120 1.72 18.66 3.96
N TYR A 121 0.44 18.29 4.01
CA TYR A 121 -0.32 18.21 5.25
C TYR A 121 0.27 17.21 6.25
N LEU A 122 0.72 16.03 5.79
CA LEU A 122 1.38 15.06 6.68
C LEU A 122 2.76 15.54 7.14
N THR A 123 3.52 16.17 6.26
CA THR A 123 4.82 16.78 6.60
C THR A 123 4.65 17.90 7.64
N ALA A 124 3.68 18.79 7.46
CA ALA A 124 3.39 19.87 8.40
C ALA A 124 2.90 19.38 9.78
N LYS A 125 2.35 18.16 9.84
CA LYS A 125 1.98 17.50 11.11
C LYS A 125 3.14 16.73 11.76
N GLY A 126 4.31 16.68 11.11
CA GLY A 126 5.45 15.91 11.60
C GLY A 126 5.21 14.40 11.59
N CYS A 127 4.31 13.92 10.73
CA CYS A 127 4.02 12.49 10.63
C CYS A 127 5.16 11.74 9.92
N LEU A 128 5.65 12.29 8.81
CA LEU A 128 6.58 11.61 7.92
C LEU A 128 8.04 11.76 8.38
N GLU A 129 8.74 10.63 8.48
CA GLU A 129 10.19 10.56 8.64
C GLU A 129 10.89 10.42 7.29
N THR A 130 10.25 9.74 6.33
CA THR A 130 10.78 9.51 4.99
C THR A 130 9.65 9.59 3.95
N CYS A 131 9.88 10.30 2.85
CA CYS A 131 8.88 10.55 1.83
C CYS A 131 9.50 10.59 0.42
N PHE A 132 8.91 9.82 -0.51
CA PHE A 132 9.33 9.78 -1.91
C PHE A 132 8.12 9.99 -2.82
N ILE A 133 8.04 11.15 -3.48
CA ILE A 133 6.96 11.51 -4.41
C ILE A 133 7.45 12.19 -5.72
N GLY A 134 8.77 12.32 -5.91
CA GLY A 134 9.35 13.20 -6.95
C GLY A 134 9.11 12.78 -8.41
N GLU A 135 8.92 11.49 -8.68
CA GLU A 135 8.68 10.97 -10.03
C GLU A 135 7.18 10.68 -10.19
N GLN A 136 6.47 11.39 -11.08
CA GLN A 136 5.02 11.22 -11.31
C GLN A 136 4.69 10.83 -12.75
N THR A 137 5.68 10.29 -13.45
CA THR A 137 5.55 9.66 -14.77
C THR A 137 5.69 8.16 -14.60
N GLN A 138 4.95 7.38 -15.39
CA GLN A 138 5.11 5.92 -15.35
C GLN A 138 6.52 5.55 -15.83
N PRO A 139 7.17 4.58 -15.16
CA PRO A 139 8.42 4.04 -15.63
C PRO A 139 8.16 3.22 -16.90
N SER A 140 9.21 2.97 -17.66
CA SER A 140 9.17 2.14 -18.85
C SER A 140 8.66 0.73 -18.54
N GLN A 141 8.11 0.03 -19.54
CA GLN A 141 7.65 -1.35 -19.37
C GLN A 141 8.76 -2.28 -18.86
N GLN A 142 10.02 -2.01 -19.25
CA GLN A 142 11.19 -2.73 -18.77
C GLN A 142 11.40 -2.52 -17.26
N GLU A 143 11.39 -1.28 -16.77
CA GLU A 143 11.51 -0.96 -15.35
C GLU A 143 10.36 -1.55 -14.52
N ILE A 144 9.15 -1.59 -15.10
CA ILE A 144 7.99 -2.28 -14.50
C ILE A 144 8.22 -3.79 -14.43
N ASP A 145 8.75 -4.41 -15.48
CA ASP A 145 9.00 -5.85 -15.54
C ASP A 145 10.15 -6.28 -14.63
N GLU A 146 11.18 -5.45 -14.49
CA GLU A 146 12.21 -5.62 -13.48
C GLU A 146 11.60 -5.55 -12.07
N ALA A 147 10.74 -4.55 -11.81
CA ALA A 147 9.99 -4.44 -10.56
C ALA A 147 9.05 -5.63 -10.26
N ARG A 148 8.64 -6.40 -11.29
CA ARG A 148 7.83 -7.62 -11.16
C ARG A 148 8.63 -8.88 -10.81
N LEU A 149 9.96 -8.83 -10.88
CA LEU A 149 10.86 -9.96 -10.58
C LEU A 149 11.27 -10.06 -9.11
N TRP A 150 10.79 -9.15 -8.25
CA TRP A 150 11.03 -9.13 -6.80
C TRP A 150 9.72 -9.26 -6.01
#